data_AF-A0A3M1BBG3-F1
#
_entry.id   AF-A0A3M1BBG3-F1
#
_cell.length_a   1.000
_cell.length_b   1.000
_cell.length_c   1.000
_cell.angle_alpha   90.00
_cell.angle_beta   90.00
_cell.angle_gamma   90.00
#
_symmetry.space_group_name_H-M   'P 1'
#
loop_
_entity.id
_entity.type
_entity.pdbx_description
1 polymer ?
#
loop_
_entity_poly.entity_id
_entity_poly.type
_entity_poly.pdbx_seq_one_letter_code
_entity_poly.pdbx_strand_id
1 'polypeptide(L)'
;LVHEDMKAHFSAYPKRWGLTRPDPNIDHRRVLNLQTFFRRQGAELPLTDDPEDYRPGDLVTWRLPGGLPHIGIVAHHRSADGRRPLVVHNIGAGPKLEDRLFAFPITGHYRYRGPRRSSP
;
A
#
# COMPACT_ATOMS: atom_id res chain seq x y z
N LEU A 1 -6.63 -4.14 -13.12
CA LEU A 1 -6.36 -5.11 -12.02
C LEU A 1 -7.24 -4.83 -10.81
N VAL A 2 -7.04 -3.73 -10.07
CA VAL A 2 -7.89 -3.39 -8.91
C VAL A 2 -9.36 -3.30 -9.31
N HIS A 3 -9.68 -2.55 -10.36
CA HIS A 3 -11.04 -2.43 -10.88
C HIS A 3 -11.66 -3.79 -11.26
N GLU A 4 -10.92 -4.65 -11.95
CA GLU A 4 -11.42 -5.97 -12.36
C GLU A 4 -11.72 -6.88 -11.17
N ASP A 5 -10.84 -6.89 -10.15
CA ASP A 5 -11.10 -7.66 -8.93
C ASP A 5 -12.29 -7.07 -8.15
N MET A 6 -12.43 -5.74 -8.10
CA MET A 6 -13.61 -5.09 -7.55
C MET A 6 -14.88 -5.41 -8.31
N LYS A 7 -14.84 -5.52 -9.64
CA LYS A 7 -15.99 -5.90 -10.47
C LYS A 7 -16.48 -7.31 -10.15
N ALA A 8 -15.57 -8.25 -9.90
CA ALA A 8 -15.92 -9.61 -9.52
C ALA A 8 -16.30 -9.75 -8.03
N HIS A 9 -15.81 -8.87 -7.16
CA HIS A 9 -15.88 -9.04 -5.70
C HIS A 9 -16.23 -7.77 -4.92
N PHE A 10 -17.09 -6.91 -5.46
CA PHE A 10 -17.36 -5.57 -4.92
C PHE A 10 -17.75 -5.56 -3.43
N SER A 11 -18.49 -6.58 -2.98
CA SER A 11 -18.90 -6.72 -1.57
C SER A 11 -17.75 -6.94 -0.59
N ALA A 12 -16.59 -7.42 -1.07
CA ALA A 12 -15.39 -7.60 -0.25
C ALA A 12 -14.63 -6.29 -0.01
N TYR A 13 -14.96 -5.22 -0.74
CA TYR A 13 -14.29 -3.93 -0.66
C TYR A 13 -14.99 -2.97 0.32
N PRO A 14 -14.26 -1.98 0.88
CA PRO A 14 -14.84 -1.03 1.83
C PRO A 14 -16.00 -0.22 1.24
N LYS A 15 -17.05 0.00 2.02
CA LYS A 15 -18.24 0.77 1.60
C LYS A 15 -18.18 2.26 1.97
N ARG A 16 -16.98 2.82 2.17
CA ARG A 16 -16.78 4.16 2.76
C ARG A 16 -17.11 5.34 1.85
N TRP A 17 -17.43 5.09 0.59
CA TRP A 17 -17.55 6.14 -0.44
C TRP A 17 -18.94 6.28 -1.04
N GLY A 18 -19.96 5.60 -0.48
CA GLY A 18 -21.34 5.66 -0.97
C GLY A 18 -21.55 5.12 -2.39
N LEU A 19 -20.56 4.43 -2.96
CA LEU A 19 -20.67 3.84 -4.29
C LEU A 19 -21.47 2.54 -4.24
N THR A 20 -22.36 2.37 -5.21
CA THR A 20 -23.15 1.14 -5.40
C THR A 20 -22.48 0.16 -6.38
N ARG A 21 -21.44 0.60 -7.09
CA ARG A 21 -20.66 -0.20 -8.05
C ARG A 21 -19.21 0.28 -8.12
N PRO A 22 -18.27 -0.54 -8.63
CA PRO A 22 -16.89 -0.11 -8.89
C PRO A 22 -16.83 1.06 -9.87
N ASP A 23 -15.79 1.89 -9.74
CA ASP A 23 -15.50 3.00 -10.65
C ASP A 23 -14.02 2.96 -11.08
N PRO A 24 -13.75 2.63 -12.36
CA PRO A 24 -12.38 2.43 -12.84
C PRO A 24 -11.49 3.67 -12.68
N ASN A 25 -12.08 4.88 -12.62
CA ASN A 25 -11.35 6.13 -12.49
C ASN A 25 -10.80 6.36 -11.07
N ILE A 26 -11.41 5.77 -10.05
CA ILE A 26 -11.08 6.05 -8.64
C ILE A 26 -10.69 4.81 -7.84
N ASP A 27 -11.07 3.61 -8.28
CA ASP A 27 -10.86 2.36 -7.54
C ASP A 27 -9.40 2.18 -7.12
N HIS A 28 -8.48 2.44 -8.06
CA HIS A 28 -7.02 2.29 -7.88
C HIS A 28 -6.38 3.46 -7.11
N ARG A 29 -7.09 4.56 -6.90
CA ARG A 29 -6.60 5.75 -6.18
C ARG A 29 -6.83 5.69 -4.68
N ARG A 30 -7.64 4.73 -4.21
CA ARG A 30 -8.07 4.62 -2.82
C ARG A 30 -7.23 3.60 -2.07
N VAL A 31 -6.47 4.06 -1.08
CA VAL A 31 -5.57 3.20 -0.29
C VAL A 31 -6.30 2.00 0.33
N LEU A 32 -7.51 2.18 0.86
CA LEU A 32 -8.26 1.06 1.46
C LEU A 32 -8.70 0.01 0.42
N ASN A 33 -8.93 0.41 -0.84
CA ASN A 33 -9.13 -0.54 -1.93
C ASN A 33 -7.83 -1.29 -2.24
N LEU A 34 -6.70 -0.58 -2.29
CA LEU A 34 -5.39 -1.18 -2.52
C LEU A 34 -5.04 -2.21 -1.44
N GLN A 35 -5.27 -1.91 -0.15
CA GLN A 35 -5.09 -2.86 0.94
C GLN A 35 -5.91 -4.14 0.75
N THR A 36 -7.20 -3.99 0.41
CA THR A 36 -8.11 -5.12 0.17
C THR A 36 -7.64 -5.94 -1.02
N PHE A 37 -7.29 -5.27 -2.12
CA PHE A 37 -6.75 -5.90 -3.32
C PHE A 37 -5.50 -6.71 -3.00
N PHE A 38 -4.48 -6.13 -2.34
CA PHE A 38 -3.23 -6.83 -2.02
C PHE A 38 -3.45 -8.05 -1.13
N ARG A 39 -4.33 -7.96 -0.12
CA ARG A 39 -4.72 -9.13 0.69
C ARG A 39 -5.34 -10.24 -0.15
N ARG A 40 -6.27 -9.88 -1.04
CA ARG A 40 -6.93 -10.84 -1.94
C ARG A 40 -5.96 -11.48 -2.94
N GLN A 41 -4.89 -10.78 -3.31
CA GLN A 41 -3.82 -11.33 -4.13
C GLN A 41 -2.80 -12.18 -3.33
N GLY A 42 -2.97 -12.31 -2.01
CA GLY A 42 -2.02 -13.03 -1.14
C GLY A 42 -0.66 -12.31 -1.04
N ALA A 43 -0.65 -10.99 -1.15
CA ALA A 43 0.57 -10.18 -1.14
C ALA A 43 0.91 -9.61 0.24
N GLU A 44 0.14 -9.91 1.29
CA GLU A 44 0.37 -9.40 2.65
C GLU A 44 1.60 -10.02 3.30
N LEU A 45 2.40 -9.17 3.93
CA LEU A 45 3.56 -9.53 4.74
C LEU A 45 3.29 -9.15 6.20
N PRO A 46 4.02 -9.76 7.17
CA PRO A 46 3.92 -9.37 8.57
C PRO A 46 4.23 -7.89 8.79
N LEU A 47 3.54 -7.30 9.78
CA LEU A 47 3.90 -5.99 10.33
C LEU A 47 4.88 -6.24 11.47
N THR A 48 6.08 -5.68 11.37
CA THR A 48 7.13 -5.84 12.36
C THR A 48 7.75 -4.48 12.67
N ASP A 49 8.49 -4.41 13.77
CA ASP A 49 9.27 -3.23 14.13
C ASP A 49 10.74 -3.36 13.68
N ASP A 50 11.07 -4.42 12.93
CA ASP A 50 12.41 -4.65 12.38
C ASP A 50 12.52 -4.00 10.98
N PRO A 51 13.39 -2.98 10.79
CA PRO A 51 13.58 -2.35 9.48
C PRO A 51 14.02 -3.32 8.37
N GLU A 52 14.67 -4.44 8.69
CA GLU A 52 15.20 -5.38 7.68
C GLU A 52 14.11 -6.26 7.05
N ASP A 53 12.92 -6.34 7.65
CA ASP A 53 11.78 -7.04 7.07
C ASP A 53 11.18 -6.27 5.88
N TYR A 54 11.47 -4.97 5.77
CA TYR A 54 10.96 -4.08 4.74
C TYR A 54 11.98 -3.93 3.61
N ARG A 55 11.74 -4.57 2.47
CA ARG A 55 12.68 -4.59 1.35
C ARG A 55 12.28 -3.63 0.24
N PRO A 56 13.24 -3.18 -0.59
CA PRO A 56 12.94 -2.29 -1.71
C PRO A 56 11.85 -2.86 -2.62
N GLY A 57 10.87 -2.01 -2.96
CA GLY A 57 9.70 -2.40 -3.74
C GLY A 57 8.48 -2.83 -2.92
N ASP A 58 8.64 -3.05 -1.61
CA ASP A 58 7.50 -3.32 -0.73
C ASP A 58 6.62 -2.09 -0.60
N LEU A 59 5.32 -2.33 -0.45
CA LEU A 59 4.31 -1.29 -0.25
C LEU A 59 3.94 -1.25 1.22
N VAL A 60 3.93 -0.04 1.78
CA VAL A 60 3.55 0.19 3.17
C VAL A 60 2.40 1.17 3.18
N THR A 61 1.40 0.89 4.00
CA THR A 61 0.25 1.78 4.19
C THR A 61 0.23 2.30 5.61
N TRP A 62 -0.17 3.55 5.78
CA TRP A 62 -0.20 4.23 7.08
C TRP A 62 -1.58 4.79 7.40
N ARG A 63 -1.78 5.06 8.69
CA ARG A 63 -2.78 5.99 9.20
C ARG A 63 -2.10 7.31 9.56
N LEU A 64 -2.31 8.36 8.77
CA LEU A 64 -1.80 9.70 9.10
C LEU A 64 -2.65 10.36 10.20
N PRO A 65 -2.16 11.46 10.82
CA PRO A 65 -2.98 12.30 11.69
C PRO A 65 -4.32 12.67 11.02
N GLY A 66 -5.41 12.67 11.79
CA GLY A 66 -6.77 12.83 11.26
C GLY A 66 -7.35 11.56 10.63
N GLY A 67 -6.66 10.41 10.73
CA GLY A 67 -7.19 9.12 10.30
C GLY A 67 -7.09 8.84 8.79
N LEU A 68 -6.37 9.71 8.06
CA LEU A 68 -6.26 9.61 6.60
C LEU A 68 -5.42 8.39 6.20
N PRO A 69 -5.96 7.46 5.39
CA PRO A 69 -5.18 6.37 4.82
C PRO A 69 -4.11 6.93 3.86
N HIS A 70 -2.87 6.44 3.97
CA HIS A 70 -1.78 6.79 3.06
C HIS A 70 -0.99 5.56 2.62
N ILE A 71 -0.23 5.67 1.55
CA ILE A 71 0.59 4.58 1.00
C ILE A 71 1.93 5.13 0.50
N GLY A 72 2.97 4.32 0.63
CA GLY A 72 4.29 4.57 0.06
C GLY A 72 4.95 3.26 -0.36
N ILE A 73 6.12 3.40 -0.98
CA ILE A 73 6.95 2.28 -1.44
C ILE A 73 8.31 2.36 -0.78
N VAL A 74 8.81 1.23 -0.29
CA VAL A 74 10.14 1.11 0.32
C VAL A 74 11.19 1.27 -0.77
N ALA A 75 12.16 2.16 -0.53
CA ALA A 75 13.28 2.42 -1.41
C ALA A 75 14.52 1.63 -0.97
N HIS A 76 15.51 1.55 -1.85
CA HIS A 76 16.82 0.98 -1.55
C HIS A 76 17.75 1.92 -0.77
N HIS A 77 17.41 3.21 -0.70
CA HIS A 77 18.13 4.19 0.11
C HIS A 77 17.84 3.96 1.59
N ARG A 78 18.81 4.32 2.45
CA ARG A 78 18.68 4.21 3.90
C ARG A 78 18.79 5.57 4.57
N SER A 79 18.30 5.65 5.80
CA SER A 79 18.46 6.79 6.71
C SER A 79 19.94 7.14 6.91
N ALA A 80 20.20 8.35 7.42
CA ALA A 80 21.58 8.83 7.63
C ALA A 80 22.40 7.93 8.58
N ASP A 81 21.75 7.26 9.52
CA ASP A 81 22.37 6.28 10.42
C ASP A 81 22.52 4.87 9.80
N GLY A 82 22.05 4.67 8.56
CA GLY A 82 22.08 3.41 7.83
C GLY A 82 21.08 2.35 8.31
N ARG A 83 20.21 2.66 9.29
CA ARG A 83 19.40 1.65 9.99
C ARG A 83 18.03 1.37 9.37
N ARG A 84 17.39 2.37 8.75
CA ARG A 84 16.01 2.26 8.26
C ARG A 84 15.98 2.48 6.74
N PRO A 85 15.24 1.68 5.97
CA PRO A 85 15.04 1.99 4.56
C PRO A 85 14.13 3.23 4.45
N LEU A 86 14.48 4.10 3.51
CA LEU A 86 13.66 5.27 3.18
C LEU A 86 12.41 4.84 2.41
N VAL A 87 11.39 5.68 2.42
CA VAL A 87 10.16 5.45 1.66
C VAL A 87 9.91 6.57 0.67
N VAL A 88 9.43 6.22 -0.52
CA VAL A 88 8.89 7.17 -1.49
C VAL A 88 7.38 7.29 -1.28
N HIS A 89 6.90 8.50 -1.06
CA HIS A 89 5.49 8.77 -0.80
C HIS A 89 5.13 10.22 -1.13
N ASN A 90 3.84 10.59 -1.08
CA ASN A 90 3.38 11.95 -1.40
C ASN A 90 2.28 12.41 -0.42
N ILE A 91 2.70 13.07 0.67
CA ILE A 91 1.79 13.72 1.63
C ILE A 91 1.63 15.20 1.23
N GLY A 92 1.13 15.45 0.02
CA GLY A 92 0.65 16.78 -0.42
C GLY A 92 1.69 17.75 -0.99
N ALA A 93 2.98 17.61 -0.68
CA ALA A 93 4.04 18.48 -1.21
C ALA A 93 4.81 17.86 -2.39
N GLY A 94 4.17 16.93 -3.11
CA GLY A 94 4.79 16.14 -4.18
C GLY A 94 5.47 14.87 -3.67
N PRO A 95 5.98 14.03 -4.59
CA PRO A 95 6.74 12.82 -4.23
C PRO A 95 8.01 13.18 -3.47
N LYS A 96 8.24 12.51 -2.35
CA LYS A 96 9.43 12.66 -1.52
C LYS A 96 10.02 11.31 -1.15
N LEU A 97 11.33 11.29 -0.95
CA LEU A 97 12.09 10.19 -0.37
C LEU A 97 12.46 10.59 1.07
N GLU A 98 11.84 9.99 2.08
CA GLU A 98 12.03 10.39 3.48
C GLU A 98 12.16 9.18 4.43
N ASP A 99 12.79 9.39 5.59
CA ASP A 99 12.85 8.44 6.71
C ASP A 99 11.51 8.48 7.47
N ARG A 100 10.48 7.87 6.85
CA ARG A 100 9.09 7.89 7.34
C ARG A 100 8.47 6.52 7.52
N LEU A 101 9.23 5.43 7.35
CA LEU A 101 8.72 4.06 7.42
C LEU A 101 7.90 3.82 8.70
N PHE A 102 8.48 4.19 9.85
CA PHE A 102 7.88 4.03 11.18
C PHE A 102 7.38 5.36 11.79
N ALA A 103 7.26 6.43 10.99
CA ALA A 103 6.82 7.74 11.51
C ALA A 103 5.32 7.80 11.82
N PHE A 104 4.54 6.86 11.28
CA PHE A 104 3.09 6.75 11.47
C PHE A 104 2.70 5.29 11.68
N PRO A 105 1.55 5.00 12.31
CA PRO A 105 1.06 3.63 12.45
C PRO A 105 0.94 2.93 11.09
N ILE A 106 1.71 1.86 10.90
CA ILE A 106 1.63 1.01 9.72
C ILE A 106 0.34 0.18 9.81
N THR A 107 -0.46 0.21 8.76
CA THR A 107 -1.75 -0.51 8.67
C THR A 107 -1.73 -1.65 7.65
N GLY A 108 -0.59 -1.87 6.99
CA GLY A 108 -0.42 -2.91 5.99
C GLY A 108 0.96 -2.85 5.35
N HIS A 109 1.53 -4.03 5.12
CA HIS A 109 2.82 -4.26 4.48
C HIS A 109 2.61 -5.32 3.38
N TYR A 110 3.04 -5.02 2.16
CA TYR A 110 2.71 -5.86 1.00
C TYR A 110 3.87 -6.00 0.04
N ARG A 111 3.98 -7.18 -0.59
CA ARG A 111 4.84 -7.41 -1.76
C ARG A 111 4.04 -8.02 -2.89
N TYR A 112 3.65 -7.20 -3.86
CA TYR A 112 2.87 -7.62 -5.01
C TYR A 112 3.76 -7.79 -6.26
N ARG A 113 3.79 -9.00 -6.83
CA ARG A 113 4.63 -9.35 -7.99
C ARG A 113 3.90 -9.25 -9.34
N GLY A 114 2.73 -8.62 -9.36
CA GLY A 114 1.86 -8.60 -10.53
C GLY A 114 0.92 -9.81 -10.60
N PRO A 115 0.04 -9.85 -11.61
CA PRO A 115 -0.89 -10.95 -11.78
C PRO A 115 -0.10 -12.25 -12.02
N ARG A 116 -0.56 -13.35 -11.41
CA ARG A 116 -0.01 -14.68 -11.70
C ARG A 116 -0.22 -14.94 -13.19
N ARG A 117 0.86 -15.05 -13.94
CA ARG A 117 0.79 -15.61 -15.29
C ARG A 117 0.48 -17.09 -15.11
N SER A 118 -0.64 -17.56 -15.64
CA SER A 118 -0.76 -18.98 -15.93
C SER A 118 0.41 -19.35 -16.83
N SER A 119 1.21 -20.34 -16.43
CA SER A 119 2.19 -20.93 -17.33
C SER A 119 1.48 -21.33 -18.62
N PRO A 120 2.11 -21.14 -19.80
CA PRO A 120 1.57 -21.65 -21.06
C PRO A 120 1.35 -23.16 -20.99
#